data_AF-A0A1J5E8P7-F1
#
_entry.id   AF-A0A1J5E8P7-F1
#
_cell.length_a   1.000
_cell.length_b   1.000
_cell.length_c   1.000
_cell.angle_alpha   90.00
_cell.angle_beta   90.00
_cell.angle_gamma   90.00
#
_symmetry.space_group_name_H-M   'P 1'
#
loop_
_entity.id
_entity.type
_entity.pdbx_description
1 polymer ?
#
loop_
_entity_poly.entity_id
_entity_poly.type
_entity_poly.pdbx_seq_one_letter_code
_entity_poly.pdbx_strand_id
1 'polypeptide(L)'
;MLLKKMSFLLFFLCLVTPTFSNNISVSSLDHAGEIARDRELREFQQAFQPGTAGYFAIGMHYLPFPTQTQLSSEYGTHDGFAFRHQMAAYFANPIGNSGYDLGILWWVERQGWDQEDFFVWPRYGEFSLVRSIHTTGATLALPKYHLGAAGGIQYQNVEKTAKIYADESDSLFWWGHATWGPTVVQTSFHEGEWRHVRVSMDLESKELWGGASHGWSTYLPNFDVGLFNGDGDDSLRISLEQNLWAQQLYAEVAVYYPEHGFRSAMLKYYPDASRIVSFDVTCFRLNNDDLVWGGGLTLPFLRVGYNHASDIENFFGSRGTFMIELRFALSSAKSGFFGLGAAKSAPMDSERVSKKLWDDSSKKATEADKKEITAKGIRREKSK
;
A
#
# COMPACT_ATOMS: atom_id res chain seq x y z
N MET A 1 31.11 2.56 -18.60
CA MET A 1 31.16 1.13 -19.03
C MET A 1 30.50 0.19 -18.02
N LEU A 2 30.69 0.39 -16.70
CA LEU A 2 29.97 -0.33 -15.63
C LEU A 2 28.44 -0.16 -15.68
N LEU A 3 27.91 1.06 -15.86
CA LEU A 3 26.47 1.28 -16.01
C LEU A 3 25.85 0.48 -17.17
N LYS A 4 26.50 0.46 -18.34
CA LYS A 4 26.01 -0.31 -19.51
C LYS A 4 25.98 -1.82 -19.25
N LYS A 5 26.94 -2.35 -18.47
CA LYS A 5 26.99 -3.77 -18.09
C LYS A 5 25.92 -4.12 -17.04
N MET A 6 25.65 -3.22 -16.09
CA MET A 6 24.54 -3.37 -15.13
C MET A 6 23.18 -3.32 -15.82
N SER A 7 22.96 -2.38 -16.75
CA SER A 7 21.71 -2.31 -17.53
C SER A 7 21.48 -3.58 -18.36
N PHE A 8 22.54 -4.15 -18.95
CA PHE A 8 22.45 -5.40 -19.70
C PHE A 8 22.12 -6.60 -18.80
N LEU A 9 22.73 -6.69 -17.62
CA LEU A 9 22.47 -7.76 -16.65
C LEU A 9 21.04 -7.68 -16.07
N LEU A 10 20.58 -6.47 -15.72
CA LEU A 10 19.20 -6.21 -15.27
C LEU A 10 18.20 -6.59 -16.37
N PHE A 11 18.46 -6.18 -17.61
CA PHE A 11 17.63 -6.55 -18.75
C PHE A 11 17.59 -8.07 -18.96
N PHE A 12 18.72 -8.77 -18.83
CA PHE A 12 18.77 -10.22 -18.96
C PHE A 12 18.06 -10.94 -17.79
N LEU A 13 18.17 -10.43 -16.56
CA LEU A 13 17.41 -10.90 -15.40
C LEU A 13 15.90 -10.72 -15.60
N CYS A 14 15.46 -9.59 -16.17
CA CYS A 14 14.06 -9.35 -16.54
C CYS A 14 13.55 -10.28 -17.66
N LEU A 15 14.45 -10.81 -18.51
CA LEU A 15 14.10 -11.71 -19.62
C LEU A 15 14.08 -13.20 -19.23
N VAL A 16 14.87 -13.63 -18.24
CA VAL A 16 14.94 -15.05 -17.82
C VAL A 16 13.88 -15.39 -16.78
N THR A 17 13.55 -14.46 -15.90
CA THR A 17 12.57 -14.64 -14.81
C THR A 17 11.12 -14.94 -15.22
N PRO A 18 10.58 -14.49 -16.38
CA PRO A 18 9.24 -14.86 -16.82
C PRO A 18 9.08 -16.37 -17.08
N THR A 19 10.18 -17.10 -17.31
CA THR A 19 10.15 -18.57 -17.51
C THR A 19 9.79 -19.35 -16.23
N PHE A 20 9.77 -18.67 -15.08
CA PHE A 20 9.31 -19.21 -13.79
C PHE A 20 7.96 -18.63 -13.37
N SER A 21 7.26 -17.90 -14.25
CA SER A 21 5.92 -17.41 -13.94
C SER A 21 4.93 -18.57 -13.85
N ASN A 22 3.98 -18.48 -12.91
CA ASN A 22 2.88 -19.42 -12.88
C ASN A 22 1.75 -18.95 -13.79
N ASN A 23 0.97 -19.93 -14.22
CA ASN A 23 -0.29 -19.64 -14.85
C ASN A 23 -1.28 -19.14 -13.78
N ILE A 24 -2.05 -18.12 -14.15
CA ILE A 24 -3.22 -17.68 -13.39
C ILE A 24 -4.29 -18.77 -13.51
N SER A 25 -4.89 -19.14 -12.39
CA SER A 25 -5.99 -20.10 -12.39
C SER A 25 -7.33 -19.40 -12.59
N VAL A 26 -8.30 -20.10 -13.20
CA VAL A 26 -9.69 -19.64 -13.30
C VAL A 26 -10.24 -19.21 -11.92
N SER A 27 -10.03 -20.04 -10.90
CA SER A 27 -10.46 -19.73 -9.52
C SER A 27 -9.83 -18.46 -8.95
N SER A 28 -8.55 -18.18 -9.26
CA SER A 28 -7.89 -16.95 -8.82
C SER A 28 -8.51 -15.70 -9.44
N LEU A 29 -9.00 -15.81 -10.68
CA LEU A 29 -9.72 -14.73 -11.36
C LEU A 29 -11.13 -14.56 -10.79
N ASP A 30 -11.84 -15.64 -10.48
CA ASP A 30 -13.18 -15.58 -9.89
C ASP A 30 -13.19 -14.83 -8.54
N HIS A 31 -12.23 -15.12 -7.65
CA HIS A 31 -12.15 -14.49 -6.33
C HIS A 31 -11.67 -13.03 -6.36
N ALA A 32 -11.11 -12.56 -7.48
CA ALA A 32 -10.49 -11.24 -7.53
C ALA A 32 -11.48 -10.08 -7.38
N GLY A 33 -12.78 -10.31 -7.64
CA GLY A 33 -13.82 -9.31 -7.39
C GLY A 33 -13.94 -8.97 -5.89
N GLU A 34 -13.93 -9.99 -5.03
CA GLU A 34 -13.97 -9.82 -3.59
C GLU A 34 -12.72 -9.11 -3.05
N ILE A 35 -11.54 -9.57 -3.50
CA ILE A 35 -10.25 -8.99 -3.12
C ILE A 35 -10.19 -7.50 -3.48
N ALA A 36 -10.66 -7.13 -4.66
CA ALA A 36 -10.71 -5.74 -5.12
C ALA A 36 -11.65 -4.88 -4.27
N ARG A 37 -12.90 -5.32 -4.04
CA ARG A 37 -13.86 -4.59 -3.18
C ARG A 37 -13.31 -4.34 -1.78
N ASP A 38 -12.68 -5.35 -1.19
CA ASP A 38 -12.07 -5.24 0.13
C ASP A 38 -10.85 -4.30 0.13
N ARG A 39 -10.04 -4.33 -0.94
CA ARG A 39 -8.89 -3.45 -1.10
C ARG A 39 -9.30 -1.98 -1.25
N GLU A 40 -10.32 -1.68 -2.06
CA GLU A 40 -10.85 -0.31 -2.20
C GLU A 40 -11.30 0.25 -0.83
N LEU A 41 -11.95 -0.59 -0.01
CA LEU A 41 -12.39 -0.22 1.33
C LEU A 41 -11.23 -0.02 2.31
N ARG A 42 -10.16 -0.83 2.24
CA ARG A 42 -8.91 -0.59 3.00
C ARG A 42 -8.22 0.71 2.60
N GLU A 43 -8.15 0.97 1.30
CA GLU A 43 -7.54 2.19 0.78
C GLU A 43 -8.33 3.42 1.24
N PHE A 44 -9.67 3.36 1.16
CA PHE A 44 -10.55 4.39 1.69
C PHE A 44 -10.32 4.61 3.20
N GLN A 45 -10.18 3.56 4.00
CA GLN A 45 -9.88 3.68 5.43
C GLN A 45 -8.58 4.46 5.69
N GLN A 46 -7.55 4.25 4.88
CA GLN A 46 -6.28 4.98 5.03
C GLN A 46 -6.40 6.43 4.54
N ALA A 47 -7.26 6.67 3.55
CA ALA A 47 -7.50 8.02 3.00
C ALA A 47 -8.39 8.86 3.92
N PHE A 48 -9.45 8.27 4.48
CA PHE A 48 -10.40 8.95 5.33
C PHE A 48 -9.94 8.96 6.79
N GLN A 49 -9.50 10.13 7.24
CA GLN A 49 -9.29 10.45 8.64
C GLN A 49 -9.99 11.79 8.92
N PRO A 50 -10.58 12.00 10.12
CA PRO A 50 -11.20 13.28 10.44
C PRO A 50 -10.20 14.44 10.28
N GLY A 51 -10.47 15.36 9.35
CA GLY A 51 -9.59 16.47 8.99
C GLY A 51 -8.78 16.29 7.70
N THR A 52 -8.92 15.15 7.00
CA THR A 52 -8.43 14.99 5.62
C THR A 52 -9.34 15.77 4.66
N ALA A 53 -8.74 16.55 3.76
CA ALA A 53 -9.49 17.35 2.77
C ALA A 53 -9.74 16.58 1.47
N GLY A 54 -8.83 15.67 1.10
CA GLY A 54 -9.05 14.81 -0.05
C GLY A 54 -7.97 13.78 -0.30
N TYR A 55 -8.26 12.92 -1.26
CA TYR A 55 -7.35 11.91 -1.79
C TYR A 55 -7.62 11.71 -3.27
N PHE A 56 -6.57 11.54 -4.05
CA PHE A 56 -6.66 11.22 -5.46
C PHE A 56 -5.64 10.15 -5.78
N ALA A 57 -6.07 9.09 -6.47
CA ALA A 57 -5.15 8.13 -7.04
C ALA A 57 -5.58 7.66 -8.42
N ILE A 58 -4.59 7.29 -9.21
CA ILE A 58 -4.72 6.55 -10.46
C ILE A 58 -3.60 5.52 -10.51
N GLY A 59 -3.90 4.32 -11.02
CA GLY A 59 -2.94 3.24 -11.15
C GLY A 59 -3.28 2.38 -12.35
N MET A 60 -2.29 2.08 -13.18
CA MET A 60 -2.43 1.24 -14.36
C MET A 60 -1.31 0.21 -14.38
N HIS A 61 -1.68 -1.06 -14.23
CA HIS A 61 -0.73 -2.16 -14.31
C HIS A 61 -0.41 -2.48 -15.77
N TYR A 62 0.88 -2.58 -16.07
CA TYR A 62 1.46 -2.98 -17.35
C TYR A 62 2.33 -4.20 -17.13
N LEU A 63 2.07 -5.23 -17.91
CA LEU A 63 2.86 -6.45 -17.95
C LEU A 63 3.67 -6.46 -19.24
N PRO A 64 5.00 -6.48 -19.17
CA PRO A 64 5.83 -6.37 -20.36
C PRO A 64 5.77 -7.59 -21.28
N PHE A 65 5.34 -8.76 -20.79
CA PHE A 65 5.30 -9.99 -21.61
C PHE A 65 3.99 -10.80 -21.41
N PRO A 66 3.36 -11.30 -22.51
CA PRO A 66 2.14 -12.12 -22.43
C PRO A 66 2.36 -13.46 -21.72
N THR A 67 3.58 -13.98 -21.76
CA THR A 67 3.93 -15.25 -21.12
C THR A 67 4.02 -15.15 -19.60
N GLN A 68 3.95 -13.94 -19.01
CA GLN A 68 3.99 -13.75 -17.56
C GLN A 68 2.68 -14.08 -16.87
N THR A 69 1.56 -14.04 -17.59
CA THR A 69 0.22 -14.17 -17.02
C THR A 69 -0.63 -15.10 -17.86
N GLN A 70 -0.08 -16.24 -18.24
CA GLN A 70 -0.85 -17.25 -18.95
C GLN A 70 -2.03 -17.72 -18.10
N LEU A 71 -3.17 -17.98 -18.71
CA LEU A 71 -4.34 -18.52 -18.04
C LEU A 71 -4.33 -20.05 -18.14
N SER A 72 -4.48 -20.75 -17.01
CA SER A 72 -4.70 -22.19 -16.97
C SER A 72 -6.18 -22.49 -16.81
N SER A 73 -6.77 -23.14 -17.81
CA SER A 73 -8.16 -23.62 -17.80
C SER A 73 -8.25 -25.12 -18.08
N GLU A 74 -9.45 -25.69 -18.03
CA GLU A 74 -9.70 -27.09 -18.41
C GLU A 74 -9.31 -27.40 -19.87
N TYR A 75 -9.25 -26.38 -20.72
CA TYR A 75 -8.86 -26.49 -22.13
C TYR A 75 -7.35 -26.29 -22.38
N GLY A 76 -6.55 -26.14 -21.32
CA GLY A 76 -5.10 -25.97 -21.39
C GLY A 76 -4.63 -24.58 -20.95
N THR A 77 -3.41 -24.23 -21.38
CA THR A 77 -2.76 -22.94 -21.07
C THR A 77 -2.96 -21.96 -22.22
N HIS A 78 -3.40 -20.75 -21.91
CA HIS A 78 -3.73 -19.71 -22.89
C HIS A 78 -2.85 -18.48 -22.68
N ASP A 79 -2.23 -18.00 -23.74
CA ASP A 79 -1.48 -16.75 -23.72
C ASP A 79 -2.43 -15.54 -23.67
N GLY A 80 -2.05 -14.54 -22.89
CA GLY A 80 -2.82 -13.30 -22.76
C GLY A 80 -2.30 -12.41 -21.65
N PHE A 81 -3.08 -11.39 -21.33
CA PHE A 81 -2.71 -10.31 -20.44
C PHE A 81 -3.72 -10.18 -19.32
N ALA A 82 -3.24 -10.32 -18.08
CA ALA A 82 -3.97 -9.85 -16.93
C ALA A 82 -3.82 -8.33 -16.80
N PHE A 83 -4.85 -7.66 -16.30
CA PHE A 83 -4.82 -6.22 -16.11
C PHE A 83 -5.58 -5.78 -14.89
N ARG A 84 -5.20 -4.60 -14.42
CA ARG A 84 -5.87 -3.90 -13.34
C ARG A 84 -5.61 -2.40 -13.45
N HIS A 85 -6.69 -1.66 -13.62
CA HIS A 85 -6.72 -0.20 -13.67
C HIS A 85 -7.55 0.29 -12.51
N GLN A 86 -7.05 1.29 -11.80
CA GLN A 86 -7.76 1.87 -10.67
C GLN A 86 -7.71 3.39 -10.72
N MET A 87 -8.78 4.01 -10.24
CA MET A 87 -8.87 5.43 -9.98
C MET A 87 -9.66 5.65 -8.71
N ALA A 88 -9.21 6.59 -7.88
CA ALA A 88 -9.80 6.91 -6.60
C ALA A 88 -9.85 8.42 -6.41
N ALA A 89 -10.95 8.90 -5.83
CA ALA A 89 -11.14 10.30 -5.53
C ALA A 89 -12.00 10.46 -4.26
N TYR A 90 -11.49 11.22 -3.30
CA TYR A 90 -12.20 11.64 -2.09
C TYR A 90 -12.02 13.13 -1.92
N PHE A 91 -13.11 13.80 -1.56
CA PHE A 91 -13.13 15.23 -1.27
C PHE A 91 -14.03 15.48 -0.08
N ALA A 92 -13.55 16.26 0.88
CA ALA A 92 -14.33 16.73 2.01
C ALA A 92 -14.12 18.22 2.25
N ASN A 93 -15.20 18.88 2.69
CA ASN A 93 -15.22 20.31 2.98
C ASN A 93 -15.95 20.60 4.30
N PRO A 94 -15.49 21.60 5.08
CA PRO A 94 -16.19 22.08 6.25
C PRO A 94 -17.58 22.63 5.92
N ILE A 95 -18.57 22.28 6.74
CA ILE A 95 -19.95 22.77 6.65
C ILE A 95 -20.06 24.08 7.45
N GLY A 96 -19.74 25.20 6.80
CA GLY A 96 -19.78 26.52 7.41
C GLY A 96 -18.97 26.58 8.72
N ASN A 97 -19.59 27.09 9.80
CA ASN A 97 -18.96 27.18 11.12
C ASN A 97 -19.39 26.06 12.09
N SER A 98 -20.01 24.99 11.58
CA SER A 98 -20.56 23.91 12.43
C SER A 98 -19.49 23.03 13.08
N GLY A 99 -18.26 23.06 12.55
CA GLY A 99 -17.17 22.17 12.95
C GLY A 99 -17.23 20.78 12.31
N TYR A 100 -18.27 20.48 11.51
CA TYR A 100 -18.38 19.24 10.74
C TYR A 100 -17.78 19.40 9.35
N ASP A 101 -17.23 18.30 8.82
CA ASP A 101 -16.82 18.17 7.42
C ASP A 101 -17.74 17.18 6.70
N LEU A 102 -18.22 17.54 5.52
CA LEU A 102 -18.98 16.66 4.62
C LEU A 102 -18.09 16.29 3.44
N GLY A 103 -18.09 15.01 3.06
CA GLY A 103 -17.33 14.55 1.91
C GLY A 103 -18.06 13.53 1.04
N ILE A 104 -17.51 13.35 -0.15
CA ILE A 104 -17.95 12.39 -1.15
C ILE A 104 -16.74 11.59 -1.63
N LEU A 105 -16.98 10.34 -1.99
CA LEU A 105 -15.92 9.42 -2.42
C LEU A 105 -16.35 8.63 -3.65
N TRP A 106 -15.37 8.31 -4.49
CA TRP A 106 -15.53 7.45 -5.65
C TRP A 106 -14.24 6.70 -5.96
N TRP A 107 -14.32 5.38 -5.92
CA TRP A 107 -13.29 4.43 -6.30
C TRP A 107 -13.83 3.64 -7.49
N VAL A 108 -12.98 3.42 -8.47
CA VAL A 108 -13.25 2.53 -9.59
C VAL A 108 -12.03 1.66 -9.83
N GLU A 109 -12.29 0.39 -10.04
CA GLU A 109 -11.32 -0.58 -10.51
C GLU A 109 -11.88 -1.34 -11.69
N ARG A 110 -11.14 -1.41 -12.77
CA ARG A 110 -11.41 -2.29 -13.90
C ARG A 110 -10.28 -3.31 -13.99
N GLN A 111 -10.63 -4.58 -13.92
CA GLN A 111 -9.65 -5.65 -13.82
C GLN A 111 -10.12 -6.90 -14.56
N GLY A 112 -9.17 -7.76 -14.93
CA GLY A 112 -9.50 -8.99 -15.62
C GLY A 112 -8.32 -9.62 -16.34
N TRP A 113 -8.67 -10.50 -17.27
CA TRP A 113 -7.75 -11.19 -18.17
C TRP A 113 -8.35 -11.23 -19.58
N ASP A 114 -7.54 -10.94 -20.59
CA ASP A 114 -7.94 -11.02 -22.01
C ASP A 114 -6.77 -11.51 -22.89
N GLN A 115 -7.06 -12.00 -24.09
CA GLN A 115 -6.06 -12.52 -25.03
C GLN A 115 -5.23 -11.42 -25.72
N GLU A 116 -5.70 -10.17 -25.71
CA GLU A 116 -5.03 -9.03 -26.35
C GLU A 116 -4.74 -7.90 -25.37
N ASP A 117 -3.86 -6.99 -25.78
CA ASP A 117 -3.46 -5.83 -25.00
C ASP A 117 -4.66 -4.90 -24.77
N PHE A 118 -5.04 -4.81 -23.50
CA PHE A 118 -6.21 -4.15 -22.95
C PHE A 118 -6.07 -2.62 -22.88
N PHE A 119 -4.90 -2.06 -23.19
CA PHE A 119 -4.63 -0.63 -23.04
C PHE A 119 -5.61 0.24 -23.82
N VAL A 120 -6.18 -0.28 -24.90
CA VAL A 120 -6.99 0.55 -25.77
C VAL A 120 -8.27 -0.10 -26.28
N TRP A 121 -8.34 -1.43 -26.52
CA TRP A 121 -9.60 -2.12 -26.86
C TRP A 121 -9.60 -3.57 -26.36
N PRO A 122 -10.46 -3.95 -25.39
CA PRO A 122 -10.62 -5.36 -25.04
C PRO A 122 -11.19 -6.13 -26.25
N ARG A 123 -10.67 -7.33 -26.50
CA ARG A 123 -11.16 -8.19 -27.59
C ARG A 123 -12.36 -9.02 -27.15
N TYR A 124 -12.53 -9.23 -25.83
CA TYR A 124 -13.57 -10.08 -25.27
C TYR A 124 -13.57 -11.48 -25.91
N GLY A 125 -12.37 -12.05 -26.02
CA GLY A 125 -12.12 -13.39 -26.54
C GLY A 125 -12.83 -14.52 -25.77
N GLU A 126 -12.54 -15.76 -26.19
CA GLU A 126 -13.22 -16.96 -25.71
C GLU A 126 -12.84 -17.36 -24.28
N PHE A 127 -11.80 -16.75 -23.72
CA PHE A 127 -11.29 -17.01 -22.38
C PHE A 127 -11.28 -15.76 -21.49
N SER A 128 -11.89 -14.67 -21.94
CA SER A 128 -11.79 -13.38 -21.25
C SER A 128 -12.73 -13.31 -20.05
N LEU A 129 -12.23 -12.69 -18.98
CA LEU A 129 -13.02 -12.27 -17.83
C LEU A 129 -12.69 -10.82 -17.56
N VAL A 130 -13.69 -9.95 -17.61
CA VAL A 130 -13.52 -8.52 -17.39
C VAL A 130 -14.63 -8.02 -16.50
N ARG A 131 -14.24 -7.32 -15.43
CA ARG A 131 -15.16 -6.68 -14.50
C ARG A 131 -14.73 -5.27 -14.15
N SER A 132 -15.72 -4.46 -13.81
CA SER A 132 -15.56 -3.14 -13.22
C SER A 132 -16.24 -3.11 -11.87
N ILE A 133 -15.57 -2.49 -10.90
CA ILE A 133 -16.03 -2.33 -9.53
C ILE A 133 -16.05 -0.84 -9.26
N HIS A 134 -17.16 -0.35 -8.71
CA HIS A 134 -17.37 1.04 -8.36
C HIS A 134 -17.79 1.15 -6.90
N THR A 135 -16.94 1.75 -6.08
CA THR A 135 -17.25 2.07 -4.69
C THR A 135 -17.53 3.56 -4.55
N THR A 136 -18.70 3.92 -4.04
CA THR A 136 -19.08 5.32 -3.81
C THR A 136 -19.81 5.49 -2.49
N GLY A 137 -19.81 6.71 -1.97
CA GLY A 137 -20.48 7.03 -0.72
C GLY A 137 -20.26 8.47 -0.28
N ALA A 138 -20.73 8.74 0.93
CA ALA A 138 -20.59 10.02 1.58
C ALA A 138 -19.93 9.86 2.95
N THR A 139 -19.23 10.90 3.39
CA THR A 139 -18.55 10.96 4.69
C THR A 139 -19.06 12.14 5.49
N LEU A 140 -19.21 11.96 6.80
CA LEU A 140 -19.42 13.03 7.76
C LEU A 140 -18.35 12.91 8.85
N ALA A 141 -17.59 13.96 9.09
CA ALA A 141 -16.54 13.99 10.11
C ALA A 141 -16.71 15.17 11.06
N LEU A 142 -16.18 15.02 12.26
CA LEU A 142 -16.11 16.04 13.29
C LEU A 142 -14.65 16.09 13.79
N PRO A 143 -13.76 16.79 13.06
CA PRO A 143 -12.30 16.69 13.26
C PRO A 143 -11.84 17.05 14.66
N LYS A 144 -12.52 17.99 15.32
CA LYS A 144 -12.21 18.42 16.69
C LYS A 144 -12.21 17.28 17.71
N TYR A 145 -13.05 16.26 17.50
CA TYR A 145 -13.17 15.10 18.40
C TYR A 145 -12.63 13.82 17.76
N HIS A 146 -11.98 13.90 16.61
CA HIS A 146 -11.51 12.74 15.85
C HIS A 146 -12.61 11.70 15.62
N LEU A 147 -13.80 12.18 15.26
CA LEU A 147 -14.96 11.34 14.95
C LEU A 147 -15.26 11.40 13.46
N GLY A 148 -15.67 10.28 12.88
CA GLY A 148 -16.14 10.24 11.50
C GLY A 148 -17.00 9.03 11.23
N ALA A 149 -17.89 9.16 10.25
CA ALA A 149 -18.71 8.09 9.72
C ALA A 149 -18.79 8.22 8.20
N ALA A 150 -18.86 7.09 7.52
CA ALA A 150 -19.08 7.04 6.09
C ALA A 150 -19.92 5.82 5.73
N GLY A 151 -20.58 5.89 4.59
CA GLY A 151 -21.32 4.76 4.06
C GLY A 151 -21.70 4.98 2.61
N GLY A 152 -22.04 3.88 1.95
CA GLY A 152 -22.42 3.91 0.55
C GLY A 152 -22.58 2.54 -0.04
N ILE A 153 -22.28 2.43 -1.34
CA ILE A 153 -22.47 1.23 -2.14
C ILE A 153 -21.18 0.83 -2.85
N GLN A 154 -21.02 -0.47 -3.10
CA GLN A 154 -20.06 -1.01 -4.06
C GLN A 154 -20.85 -1.78 -5.12
N TYR A 155 -20.68 -1.41 -6.39
CA TYR A 155 -21.33 -2.09 -7.51
C TYR A 155 -20.28 -2.78 -8.35
N GLN A 156 -20.42 -4.09 -8.54
CA GLN A 156 -19.62 -4.88 -9.45
C GLN A 156 -20.43 -5.12 -10.72
N ASN A 157 -19.89 -4.67 -11.85
CA ASN A 157 -20.39 -4.95 -13.19
C ASN A 157 -19.49 -5.97 -13.88
N VAL A 158 -20.11 -7.00 -14.44
CA VAL A 158 -19.44 -8.05 -15.18
C VAL A 158 -19.54 -7.72 -16.67
N GLU A 159 -18.47 -7.15 -17.23
CA GLU A 159 -18.44 -6.70 -18.63
C GLU A 159 -18.41 -7.90 -19.59
N LYS A 160 -17.65 -8.94 -19.22
CA LYS A 160 -17.49 -10.16 -20.02
C LYS A 160 -17.10 -11.32 -19.10
N THR A 161 -17.80 -12.44 -19.28
CA THR A 161 -17.45 -13.73 -18.69
C THR A 161 -17.50 -14.80 -19.76
N ALA A 162 -16.39 -15.50 -19.96
CA ALA A 162 -16.35 -16.70 -20.78
C ALA A 162 -16.92 -17.92 -20.04
N LYS A 163 -17.33 -18.95 -20.79
CA LYS A 163 -17.94 -20.18 -20.24
C LYS A 163 -17.05 -21.01 -19.32
N ILE A 164 -15.74 -20.74 -19.31
CA ILE A 164 -14.77 -21.42 -18.45
C ILE A 164 -14.81 -20.93 -17.00
N TYR A 165 -15.40 -19.77 -16.75
CA TYR A 165 -15.53 -19.18 -15.42
C TYR A 165 -16.89 -19.55 -14.82
N ALA A 166 -17.03 -19.42 -13.51
CA ALA A 166 -18.33 -19.49 -12.88
C ALA A 166 -19.27 -18.40 -13.45
N ASP A 167 -20.57 -18.70 -13.53
CA ASP A 167 -21.56 -17.69 -13.92
C ASP A 167 -21.58 -16.57 -12.88
N GLU A 168 -20.95 -15.45 -13.23
CA GLU A 168 -20.90 -14.23 -12.43
C GLU A 168 -21.98 -13.26 -12.92
N SER A 169 -22.77 -12.72 -11.99
CA SER A 169 -23.73 -11.65 -12.28
C SER A 169 -23.29 -10.33 -11.65
N ASP A 170 -23.84 -9.24 -12.18
CA ASP A 170 -23.76 -7.94 -11.53
C ASP A 170 -24.23 -8.03 -10.08
N SER A 171 -23.51 -7.38 -9.17
CA SER A 171 -23.77 -7.47 -7.74
C SER A 171 -23.62 -6.12 -7.06
N LEU A 172 -24.50 -5.87 -6.09
CA LEU A 172 -24.54 -4.64 -5.30
C LEU A 172 -24.28 -4.95 -3.83
N PHE A 173 -23.35 -4.21 -3.25
CA PHE A 173 -22.95 -4.29 -1.85
C PHE A 173 -23.22 -2.96 -1.17
N TRP A 174 -23.52 -3.02 0.12
CA TRP A 174 -23.61 -1.86 1.00
C TRP A 174 -22.43 -1.89 1.95
N TRP A 175 -21.82 -0.74 2.22
CA TRP A 175 -20.71 -0.66 3.14
C TRP A 175 -20.89 0.49 4.13
N GLY A 176 -20.29 0.32 5.30
CA GLY A 176 -20.28 1.31 6.37
C GLY A 176 -18.89 1.42 6.99
N HIS A 177 -18.58 2.61 7.50
CA HIS A 177 -17.32 2.93 8.14
C HIS A 177 -17.57 3.91 9.30
N ALA A 178 -16.92 3.67 10.43
CA ALA A 178 -16.89 4.59 11.55
C ALA A 178 -15.47 4.71 12.09
N THR A 179 -15.07 5.92 12.46
CA THR A 179 -13.76 6.21 13.05
C THR A 179 -13.94 7.03 14.34
N TRP A 180 -13.20 6.62 15.37
CA TRP A 180 -13.12 7.28 16.66
C TRP A 180 -11.67 7.24 17.14
N GLY A 181 -11.00 8.40 17.10
CA GLY A 181 -9.59 8.51 17.42
C GLY A 181 -8.76 7.56 16.55
N PRO A 182 -7.96 6.64 17.15
CA PRO A 182 -7.16 5.69 16.39
C PRO A 182 -7.96 4.49 15.87
N THR A 183 -9.21 4.29 16.31
CA THR A 183 -9.98 3.08 16.02
C THR A 183 -10.91 3.29 14.83
N VAL A 184 -10.89 2.35 13.91
CA VAL A 184 -11.77 2.28 12.75
C VAL A 184 -12.56 0.98 12.80
N VAL A 185 -13.85 1.05 12.46
CA VAL A 185 -14.70 -0.11 12.22
C VAL A 185 -15.29 0.03 10.82
N GLN A 186 -15.17 -1.03 10.01
CA GLN A 186 -15.69 -1.07 8.65
C GLN A 186 -16.47 -2.37 8.42
N THR A 187 -17.52 -2.31 7.61
CA THR A 187 -18.38 -3.46 7.34
C THR A 187 -18.90 -3.41 5.91
N SER A 188 -19.22 -4.58 5.36
CA SER A 188 -19.87 -4.72 4.06
C SER A 188 -20.98 -5.77 4.11
N PHE A 189 -22.04 -5.57 3.31
CA PHE A 189 -23.23 -6.41 3.23
C PHE A 189 -23.62 -6.64 1.77
N HIS A 190 -24.16 -7.82 1.47
CA HIS A 190 -24.77 -8.14 0.18
C HIS A 190 -25.96 -9.06 0.39
N GLU A 191 -27.10 -8.69 -0.22
CA GLU A 191 -28.39 -9.38 -0.08
C GLU A 191 -28.86 -9.57 1.37
N GLY A 192 -28.50 -8.65 2.26
CA GLY A 192 -28.86 -8.71 3.69
C GLY A 192 -27.93 -9.56 4.53
N GLU A 193 -26.95 -10.25 3.92
CA GLU A 193 -25.89 -10.97 4.61
C GLU A 193 -24.66 -10.07 4.79
N TRP A 194 -24.02 -10.13 5.95
CA TRP A 194 -22.72 -9.49 6.15
C TRP A 194 -21.67 -10.24 5.36
N ARG A 195 -20.70 -9.51 4.79
CA ARG A 195 -19.59 -10.06 3.99
C ARG A 195 -18.25 -9.89 4.69
N HIS A 196 -18.05 -8.76 5.36
CA HIS A 196 -16.94 -8.64 6.30
C HIS A 196 -17.23 -7.63 7.40
N VAL A 197 -16.51 -7.78 8.50
CA VAL A 197 -16.37 -6.79 9.57
C VAL A 197 -14.88 -6.63 9.84
N ARG A 198 -14.38 -5.40 9.75
CA ARG A 198 -12.99 -5.04 10.00
C ARG A 198 -12.92 -4.07 11.17
N VAL A 199 -11.97 -4.31 12.06
CA VAL A 199 -11.57 -3.39 13.12
C VAL A 199 -10.10 -3.10 12.96
N SER A 200 -9.75 -1.83 12.90
CA SER A 200 -8.37 -1.40 12.74
C SER A 200 -8.02 -0.34 13.78
N MET A 201 -6.77 -0.34 14.24
CA MET A 201 -6.26 0.59 15.24
C MET A 201 -4.95 1.18 14.76
N ASP A 202 -4.94 2.47 14.43
CA ASP A 202 -3.74 3.25 14.10
C ASP A 202 -3.20 3.90 15.37
N LEU A 203 -2.46 3.12 16.17
CA LEU A 203 -1.94 3.58 17.47
C LEU A 203 -0.69 4.45 17.32
N GLU A 204 -0.04 4.38 16.16
CA GLU A 204 1.14 5.18 15.84
C GLU A 204 0.81 6.67 15.87
N SER A 205 1.48 7.43 16.74
CA SER A 205 1.33 8.87 16.77
C SER A 205 2.03 9.53 15.57
N LYS A 206 1.26 10.24 14.74
CA LYS A 206 1.73 10.88 13.50
C LYS A 206 1.52 12.38 13.54
N GLU A 207 2.59 13.17 13.46
CA GLU A 207 2.53 14.64 13.52
C GLU A 207 1.64 15.25 12.41
N LEU A 208 1.61 14.65 11.21
CA LEU A 208 0.74 15.08 10.10
C LEU A 208 -0.75 15.15 10.51
N TRP A 209 -1.15 14.26 11.43
CA TRP A 209 -2.50 14.14 11.95
C TRP A 209 -2.69 14.83 13.31
N GLY A 210 -1.73 15.68 13.71
CA GLY A 210 -1.75 16.39 15.00
C GLY A 210 -1.20 15.58 16.18
N GLY A 211 -0.55 14.44 15.91
CA GLY A 211 0.14 13.62 16.90
C GLY A 211 1.52 14.14 17.31
N ALA A 212 2.26 13.30 18.02
CA ALA A 212 3.62 13.59 18.45
C ALA A 212 4.63 13.58 17.28
N SER A 213 5.68 14.39 17.42
CA SER A 213 6.81 14.45 16.46
C SER A 213 8.03 13.63 16.90
N HIS A 214 7.96 12.98 18.07
CA HIS A 214 8.98 12.09 18.63
C HIS A 214 8.42 11.33 19.85
N GLY A 215 9.16 10.33 20.32
CA GLY A 215 8.87 9.57 21.54
C GLY A 215 8.36 8.15 21.27
N TRP A 216 8.12 7.38 22.33
CA TRP A 216 7.72 5.96 22.21
C TRP A 216 6.35 5.77 21.54
N SER A 217 5.46 6.77 21.62
CA SER A 217 4.13 6.73 20.99
C SER A 217 4.19 6.73 19.46
N THR A 218 5.29 7.18 18.86
CA THR A 218 5.50 7.12 17.40
C THR A 218 5.96 5.73 16.94
N TYR A 219 6.18 4.79 17.88
CA TYR A 219 6.56 3.39 17.64
C TYR A 219 5.47 2.41 18.07
N LEU A 220 4.26 2.89 18.39
CA LEU A 220 3.16 1.99 18.66
C LEU A 220 2.72 1.26 17.38
N PRO A 221 2.37 -0.04 17.47
CA PRO A 221 1.96 -0.83 16.31
C PRO A 221 0.55 -0.47 15.84
N ASN A 222 0.34 -0.60 14.53
CA ASN A 222 -0.98 -0.51 13.91
C ASN A 222 -1.52 -1.92 13.69
N PHE A 223 -2.80 -2.12 14.01
CA PHE A 223 -3.48 -3.41 13.87
C PHE A 223 -4.62 -3.32 12.87
N ASP A 224 -4.83 -4.37 12.10
CA ASP A 224 -5.99 -4.56 11.23
C ASP A 224 -6.51 -5.99 11.42
N VAL A 225 -7.76 -6.13 11.85
CA VAL A 225 -8.40 -7.43 12.07
C VAL A 225 -9.68 -7.46 11.24
N GLY A 226 -9.71 -8.32 10.21
CA GLY A 226 -10.86 -8.53 9.35
C GLY A 226 -11.47 -9.91 9.56
N LEU A 227 -12.77 -9.95 9.81
CA LEU A 227 -13.60 -11.16 9.77
C LEU A 227 -14.37 -11.17 8.46
N PHE A 228 -14.33 -12.29 7.73
CA PHE A 228 -14.96 -12.46 6.43
C PHE A 228 -16.00 -13.58 6.48
N ASN A 229 -17.11 -13.36 5.78
CA ASN A 229 -18.19 -14.31 5.60
C ASN A 229 -18.29 -14.66 4.11
N GLY A 230 -17.75 -15.81 3.75
CA GLY A 230 -17.73 -16.33 2.39
C GLY A 230 -17.32 -17.79 2.39
N ASP A 231 -17.35 -18.40 1.21
CA ASP A 231 -17.02 -19.82 1.00
C ASP A 231 -15.50 -20.10 1.02
N GLY A 232 -14.69 -19.15 1.51
CA GLY A 232 -13.25 -19.28 1.63
C GLY A 232 -12.82 -20.04 2.88
N ASP A 233 -11.67 -20.71 2.79
CA ASP A 233 -11.12 -21.52 3.87
C ASP A 233 -10.68 -20.68 5.10
N ASP A 234 -10.38 -19.39 4.89
CA ASP A 234 -10.02 -18.46 5.96
C ASP A 234 -11.11 -17.42 6.20
N SER A 235 -11.51 -17.28 7.46
CA SER A 235 -12.54 -16.32 7.91
C SER A 235 -11.96 -15.14 8.70
N LEU A 236 -10.66 -15.18 9.05
CA LEU A 236 -10.01 -14.16 9.86
C LEU A 236 -8.67 -13.76 9.23
N ARG A 237 -8.49 -12.47 8.99
CA ARG A 237 -7.21 -11.84 8.65
C ARG A 237 -6.75 -10.95 9.79
N ILE A 238 -5.51 -11.11 10.21
CA ILE A 238 -4.84 -10.21 11.16
C ILE A 238 -3.62 -9.63 10.46
N SER A 239 -3.52 -8.30 10.43
CA SER A 239 -2.35 -7.59 9.92
C SER A 239 -1.78 -6.69 11.02
N LEU A 240 -0.46 -6.64 11.12
CA LEU A 240 0.31 -5.81 12.04
C LEU A 240 1.29 -4.99 11.22
N GLU A 241 1.29 -3.67 11.39
CA GLU A 241 2.34 -2.77 10.90
C GLU A 241 3.08 -2.14 12.08
N GLN A 242 4.41 -2.19 12.07
CA GLN A 242 5.27 -1.71 13.14
C GLN A 242 6.31 -0.74 12.57
N ASN A 243 6.32 0.51 13.07
CA ASN A 243 7.43 1.42 12.84
C ASN A 243 8.67 0.90 13.57
N LEU A 244 9.72 0.58 12.83
CA LEU A 244 11.00 0.11 13.35
C LEU A 244 12.01 1.24 13.53
N TRP A 245 11.90 2.30 12.73
CA TRP A 245 12.84 3.42 12.77
C TRP A 245 12.27 4.70 12.17
N ALA A 246 12.17 5.73 13.01
CA ALA A 246 11.95 7.13 12.66
C ALA A 246 10.77 7.43 11.70
N GLN A 247 9.76 6.54 11.67
CA GLN A 247 8.64 6.59 10.73
C GLN A 247 9.07 6.48 9.27
N GLN A 248 10.22 5.83 9.04
CA GLN A 248 10.86 5.60 7.75
C GLN A 248 11.05 4.12 7.46
N LEU A 249 11.21 3.26 8.47
CA LEU A 249 11.31 1.81 8.29
C LEU A 249 10.14 1.13 8.98
N TYR A 250 9.42 0.27 8.26
CA TYR A 250 8.26 -0.44 8.79
C TYR A 250 8.36 -1.92 8.48
N ALA A 251 7.95 -2.75 9.45
CA ALA A 251 7.64 -4.15 9.21
C ALA A 251 6.13 -4.33 9.17
N GLU A 252 5.64 -5.09 8.20
CA GLU A 252 4.25 -5.50 8.09
C GLU A 252 4.17 -7.02 8.08
N VAL A 253 3.22 -7.61 8.81
CA VAL A 253 2.96 -9.05 8.83
C VAL A 253 1.47 -9.29 8.70
N ALA A 254 1.06 -10.22 7.85
CA ALA A 254 -0.31 -10.67 7.71
C ALA A 254 -0.43 -12.17 7.97
N VAL A 255 -1.47 -12.53 8.71
CA VAL A 255 -1.80 -13.90 9.13
C VAL A 255 -3.28 -14.15 8.85
N TYR A 256 -3.59 -15.31 8.31
CA TYR A 256 -4.94 -15.77 8.00
C TYR A 256 -5.27 -17.02 8.85
N TYR A 257 -6.52 -17.15 9.27
CA TYR A 257 -7.00 -18.28 10.06
C TYR A 257 -8.36 -18.77 9.55
N PRO A 258 -8.68 -20.07 9.73
CA PRO A 258 -7.91 -21.08 10.46
C PRO A 258 -6.82 -21.84 9.69
N GLU A 259 -6.80 -21.84 8.36
CA GLU A 259 -6.01 -22.81 7.60
C GLU A 259 -4.60 -22.31 7.29
N HIS A 260 -4.46 -21.11 6.73
CA HIS A 260 -3.21 -20.71 6.09
C HIS A 260 -2.15 -20.18 7.06
N GLY A 261 -2.53 -19.72 8.25
CA GLY A 261 -1.62 -19.15 9.25
C GLY A 261 -0.83 -17.96 8.68
N PHE A 262 0.49 -17.97 8.84
CA PHE A 262 1.34 -16.92 8.25
C PHE A 262 1.11 -16.78 6.74
N ARG A 263 0.78 -15.58 6.25
CA ARG A 263 0.52 -15.33 4.83
C ARG A 263 1.58 -14.45 4.18
N SER A 264 1.98 -13.36 4.81
CA SER A 264 3.01 -12.49 4.25
C SER A 264 3.76 -11.69 5.32
N ALA A 265 4.98 -11.28 4.96
CA ALA A 265 5.77 -10.32 5.70
C ALA A 265 6.40 -9.33 4.73
N MET A 266 6.51 -8.06 5.12
CA MET A 266 7.12 -7.01 4.33
C MET A 266 8.00 -6.13 5.21
N LEU A 267 9.12 -5.69 4.66
CA LEU A 267 9.95 -4.63 5.21
C LEU A 267 9.95 -3.47 4.22
N LYS A 268 9.43 -2.32 4.64
CA LYS A 268 9.24 -1.13 3.81
C LYS A 268 10.14 -0.01 4.30
N TYR A 269 10.99 0.51 3.42
CA TYR A 269 11.84 1.65 3.69
C TYR A 269 11.42 2.86 2.87
N TYR A 270 11.09 3.95 3.55
CA TYR A 270 10.73 5.23 3.00
C TYR A 270 11.90 6.21 3.23
N PRO A 271 12.60 6.64 2.16
CA PRO A 271 13.68 7.63 2.30
C PRO A 271 13.20 8.97 2.88
N ASP A 272 11.92 9.26 2.69
CA ASP A 272 11.24 10.42 3.25
C ASP A 272 9.88 10.00 3.85
N ALA A 273 9.50 10.62 4.97
CA ALA A 273 8.30 10.26 5.72
C ALA A 273 6.98 10.58 4.98
N SER A 274 7.02 11.35 3.89
CA SER A 274 5.88 11.54 2.98
C SER A 274 5.39 10.24 2.34
N ARG A 275 6.16 9.14 2.42
CA ARG A 275 5.85 7.82 1.85
C ARG A 275 5.61 7.81 0.33
N ILE A 276 6.05 8.86 -0.38
CA ILE A 276 5.91 8.96 -1.85
C ILE A 276 6.87 8.01 -2.57
N VAL A 277 8.03 7.74 -1.96
CA VAL A 277 9.05 6.81 -2.46
C VAL A 277 9.23 5.69 -1.45
N SER A 278 9.25 4.43 -1.90
CA SER A 278 9.50 3.26 -1.03
C SER A 278 10.38 2.21 -1.68
N PHE A 279 11.11 1.49 -0.85
CA PHE A 279 11.85 0.28 -1.17
C PHE A 279 11.35 -0.85 -0.29
N ASP A 280 10.88 -1.93 -0.91
CA ASP A 280 10.15 -2.96 -0.21
C ASP A 280 10.84 -4.31 -0.45
N VAL A 281 10.98 -5.11 0.62
CA VAL A 281 11.35 -6.53 0.54
C VAL A 281 10.21 -7.32 1.13
N THR A 282 9.72 -8.32 0.40
CA THR A 282 8.52 -9.06 0.78
C THR A 282 8.72 -10.57 0.73
N CYS A 283 8.01 -11.27 1.61
CA CYS A 283 7.86 -12.71 1.61
C CYS A 283 6.37 -13.04 1.61
N PHE A 284 5.96 -14.00 0.79
CA PHE A 284 4.58 -14.47 0.67
C PHE A 284 4.53 -16.00 0.76
N ARG A 285 3.61 -16.55 1.56
CA ARG A 285 3.36 -17.98 1.66
C ARG A 285 2.22 -18.37 0.73
N LEU A 286 2.52 -19.25 -0.21
CA LEU A 286 1.54 -19.83 -1.14
C LEU A 286 0.67 -20.89 -0.43
N ASN A 287 -0.43 -21.29 -1.08
CA ASN A 287 -1.34 -22.31 -0.53
C ASN A 287 -0.70 -23.70 -0.43
N ASN A 288 0.42 -23.93 -1.14
CA ASN A 288 1.23 -25.15 -1.02
C ASN A 288 2.38 -25.01 -0.01
N ASP A 289 2.34 -24.00 0.86
CA ASP A 289 3.34 -23.67 1.88
C ASP A 289 4.70 -23.17 1.39
N ASP A 290 4.90 -23.05 0.08
CA ASP A 290 6.12 -22.48 -0.46
C ASP A 290 6.21 -20.97 -0.16
N LEU A 291 7.43 -20.53 0.17
CA LEU A 291 7.74 -19.12 0.41
C LEU A 291 8.30 -18.47 -0.86
N VAL A 292 7.66 -17.40 -1.28
CA VAL A 292 8.08 -16.59 -2.42
C VAL A 292 8.62 -15.26 -1.91
N TRP A 293 9.89 -15.01 -2.21
CA TRP A 293 10.53 -13.74 -1.93
C TRP A 293 10.43 -12.81 -3.13
N GLY A 294 10.27 -11.53 -2.82
CA GLY A 294 10.17 -10.48 -3.80
C GLY A 294 10.54 -9.13 -3.23
N GLY A 295 10.31 -8.10 -4.03
CA GLY A 295 10.55 -6.73 -3.63
C GLY A 295 10.01 -5.75 -4.65
N GLY A 296 10.03 -4.48 -4.26
CA GLY A 296 9.48 -3.42 -5.07
C GLY A 296 10.17 -2.08 -4.84
N LEU A 297 10.06 -1.23 -5.85
CA LEU A 297 10.40 0.18 -5.80
C LEU A 297 9.16 0.97 -6.18
N THR A 298 8.73 1.86 -5.30
CA THR A 298 7.67 2.84 -5.58
C THR A 298 8.28 4.22 -5.77
N LEU A 299 7.94 4.87 -6.88
CA LEU A 299 8.24 6.27 -7.22
C LEU A 299 6.91 7.00 -7.45
N PRO A 300 6.89 8.35 -7.49
CA PRO A 300 5.64 9.12 -7.59
C PRO A 300 4.77 8.78 -8.81
N PHE A 301 5.40 8.37 -9.93
CA PHE A 301 4.74 8.10 -11.21
C PHE A 301 4.87 6.65 -11.69
N LEU A 302 5.65 5.83 -10.98
CA LEU A 302 6.07 4.52 -11.44
C LEU A 302 6.30 3.61 -10.24
N ARG A 303 5.75 2.40 -10.29
CA ARG A 303 6.13 1.31 -9.38
C ARG A 303 6.62 0.13 -10.21
N VAL A 304 7.67 -0.52 -9.71
CA VAL A 304 8.21 -1.76 -10.27
C VAL A 304 8.27 -2.78 -9.15
N GLY A 305 7.60 -3.91 -9.33
CA GLY A 305 7.58 -5.03 -8.40
C GLY A 305 8.05 -6.32 -9.07
N TYR A 306 8.71 -7.18 -8.31
CA TYR A 306 8.95 -8.57 -8.69
C TYR A 306 8.57 -9.47 -7.52
N ASN A 307 7.63 -10.39 -7.74
CA ASN A 307 7.10 -11.27 -6.68
C ASN A 307 6.66 -10.52 -5.42
N HIS A 308 6.21 -9.28 -5.57
CA HIS A 308 5.82 -8.47 -4.44
C HIS A 308 4.58 -9.09 -3.79
N ALA A 309 4.57 -9.25 -2.47
CA ALA A 309 3.49 -9.94 -1.76
C ALA A 309 2.11 -9.33 -2.04
N SER A 310 2.01 -8.00 -2.17
CA SER A 310 0.76 -7.34 -2.54
C SER A 310 0.32 -7.60 -3.98
N ASP A 311 1.25 -7.84 -4.91
CA ASP A 311 0.90 -8.15 -6.29
C ASP A 311 0.38 -9.58 -6.38
N ILE A 312 1.04 -10.51 -5.69
CA ILE A 312 0.56 -11.89 -5.61
C ILE A 312 -0.85 -11.93 -5.01
N GLU A 313 -1.10 -11.16 -3.93
CA GLU A 313 -2.42 -11.09 -3.30
C GLU A 313 -3.48 -10.39 -4.18
N ASN A 314 -3.14 -9.28 -4.82
CA ASN A 314 -4.12 -8.39 -5.48
C ASN A 314 -4.07 -8.43 -7.02
N PHE A 315 -3.34 -9.37 -7.60
CA PHE A 315 -3.18 -9.55 -9.05
C PHE A 315 -3.23 -11.05 -9.39
N PHE A 316 -4.35 -11.68 -9.02
CA PHE A 316 -4.72 -13.04 -9.43
C PHE A 316 -3.73 -14.14 -9.03
N GLY A 317 -2.96 -13.97 -7.95
CA GLY A 317 -1.96 -14.97 -7.55
C GLY A 317 -0.74 -15.06 -8.46
N SER A 318 -0.51 -14.04 -9.32
CA SER A 318 0.60 -14.07 -10.27
C SER A 318 1.95 -14.05 -9.53
N ARG A 319 2.78 -15.05 -9.76
CA ARG A 319 4.15 -15.18 -9.26
C ARG A 319 5.12 -15.34 -10.43
N GLY A 320 6.39 -15.06 -10.21
CA GLY A 320 7.42 -14.97 -11.25
C GLY A 320 7.20 -13.79 -12.20
N THR A 321 6.40 -12.79 -11.81
CA THR A 321 6.00 -11.68 -12.67
C THR A 321 6.74 -10.39 -12.29
N PHE A 322 7.13 -9.65 -13.32
CA PHE A 322 7.50 -8.24 -13.18
C PHE A 322 6.24 -7.41 -13.38
N MET A 323 5.89 -6.65 -12.35
CA MET A 323 4.77 -5.74 -12.39
C MET A 323 5.27 -4.32 -12.56
N ILE A 324 4.82 -3.64 -13.62
CA ILE A 324 5.06 -2.22 -13.81
C ILE A 324 3.72 -1.52 -13.61
N GLU A 325 3.66 -0.54 -12.72
CA GLU A 325 2.44 0.25 -12.50
C GLU A 325 2.75 1.72 -12.79
N LEU A 326 2.06 2.29 -13.77
CA LEU A 326 2.00 3.74 -13.95
C LEU A 326 0.98 4.25 -12.95
N ARG A 327 1.44 4.96 -11.92
CA ARG A 327 0.59 5.34 -10.80
C ARG A 327 0.81 6.77 -10.38
N PHE A 328 -0.18 7.39 -9.78
CA PHE A 328 -0.04 8.65 -9.08
C PHE A 328 -1.03 8.64 -7.92
N ALA A 329 -0.59 8.88 -6.70
CA ALA A 329 -1.45 8.87 -5.52
C ALA A 329 -1.03 9.98 -4.56
N LEU A 330 -1.96 10.84 -4.19
CA LEU A 330 -1.74 11.95 -3.27
C LEU A 330 -2.96 12.13 -2.35
N SER A 331 -2.68 12.26 -1.06
CA SER A 331 -3.60 12.73 -0.04
C SER A 331 -3.31 14.20 0.26
N SER A 332 -4.34 14.93 0.70
CA SER A 332 -4.22 16.30 1.18
C SER A 332 -4.89 16.48 2.54
N ALA A 333 -4.18 17.15 3.45
CA ALA A 333 -4.73 17.60 4.73
C ALA A 333 -4.13 18.97 5.08
N LYS A 334 -4.98 19.87 5.56
CA LYS A 334 -4.66 21.27 5.92
C LYS A 334 -3.95 22.05 4.79
N SER A 335 -2.62 21.93 4.68
CA SER A 335 -1.77 22.77 3.80
C SER A 335 -0.67 22.00 3.06
N GLY A 336 -0.74 20.67 2.94
CA GLY A 336 0.28 19.86 2.27
C GLY A 336 -0.27 18.66 1.53
N PHE A 337 0.53 18.14 0.59
CA PHE A 337 0.30 16.89 -0.13
C PHE A 337 1.26 15.81 0.38
N PHE A 338 0.76 14.59 0.53
CA PHE A 338 1.54 13.45 1.05
C PHE A 338 1.01 12.13 0.48
N GLY A 339 1.79 11.06 0.58
CA GLY A 339 1.35 9.71 0.20
C GLY A 339 0.34 9.14 1.20
N LEU A 340 -0.41 8.12 0.78
CA LEU A 340 -1.38 7.45 1.64
C LEU A 340 -0.72 6.95 2.94
N GLY A 341 -1.30 7.29 4.10
CA GLY A 341 -0.79 6.89 5.41
C GLY A 341 0.52 7.58 5.85
N ALA A 342 0.95 8.66 5.19
CA ALA A 342 2.20 9.35 5.51
C ALA A 342 2.28 9.91 6.96
N ALA A 343 3.51 10.11 7.41
CA ALA A 343 3.87 10.76 8.68
C ALA A 343 4.91 11.89 8.43
N LYS A 344 5.32 12.62 9.47
CA LYS A 344 6.58 13.38 9.45
C LYS A 344 7.62 12.58 10.22
N SER A 345 8.88 12.57 9.79
CA SER A 345 9.90 11.74 10.46
C SER A 345 10.02 12.07 11.95
N ALA A 346 9.90 11.04 12.79
CA ALA A 346 9.88 11.14 14.24
C ALA A 346 10.83 10.12 14.91
N PRO A 347 12.12 10.48 15.12
CA PRO A 347 13.09 9.58 15.75
C PRO A 347 12.80 9.38 17.25
N MET A 348 13.37 8.33 17.84
CA MET A 348 13.35 8.16 19.30
C MET A 348 14.14 9.26 20.00
N ASP A 349 13.74 9.61 21.22
CA ASP A 349 14.41 10.66 22.01
C ASP A 349 15.90 10.36 22.26
N SER A 350 16.27 9.08 22.39
CA SER A 350 17.65 8.63 22.59
C SER A 350 18.58 8.97 21.41
N GLU A 351 18.09 8.88 20.16
CA GLU A 351 18.84 9.26 18.97
C GLU A 351 19.03 10.78 18.86
N ARG A 352 18.08 11.56 19.36
CA ARG A 352 18.20 13.02 19.38
C ARG A 352 19.20 13.48 20.44
N VAL A 353 19.19 12.83 21.60
CA VAL A 353 20.20 13.07 22.66
C VAL A 353 21.59 12.72 22.15
N SER A 354 21.76 11.58 21.46
CA SER A 354 23.06 11.22 20.88
C SER A 354 23.49 12.22 19.80
N LYS A 355 22.66 12.55 18.81
CA LYS A 355 22.99 13.57 17.79
C LYS A 355 23.35 14.92 18.40
N LYS A 356 22.60 15.38 19.41
CA LYS A 356 22.89 16.63 20.12
C LYS A 356 24.23 16.57 20.85
N LEU A 357 24.55 15.44 21.49
CA LEU A 357 25.86 15.24 22.14
C LEU A 357 27.00 15.21 21.12
N TRP A 358 26.81 14.57 19.97
CA TRP A 358 27.77 14.56 18.87
C TRP A 358 27.98 15.97 18.27
N ASP A 359 26.90 16.72 18.03
CA ASP A 359 26.97 18.10 17.54
C ASP A 359 27.59 19.07 18.55
N ASP A 360 27.29 18.91 19.85
CA ASP A 360 27.89 19.71 20.91
C ASP A 360 29.37 19.35 21.10
N SER A 361 29.75 18.09 20.93
CA SER A 361 31.15 17.65 20.98
C SER A 361 31.96 18.14 19.77
N SER A 362 31.37 18.13 18.58
CA SER A 362 32.03 18.62 17.36
C SER A 362 32.18 20.14 17.40
N LYS A 363 31.16 20.89 17.85
CA LYS A 363 31.27 22.34 18.07
C LYS A 363 32.31 22.70 19.14
N LYS A 364 32.41 21.94 20.23
CA LYS A 364 33.45 22.13 21.25
C LYS A 364 34.86 21.82 20.72
N ALA A 365 35.01 20.84 19.84
CA ALA A 365 36.28 20.55 19.17
C ALA A 365 36.71 21.72 18.26
N THR A 366 35.79 22.31 17.51
CA THR A 366 36.08 23.46 16.62
C THR A 366 36.34 24.76 17.39
N GLU A 367 35.80 24.94 18.59
CA GLU A 367 36.12 26.07 19.48
C GLU A 367 37.45 25.90 20.22
N ALA A 368 37.86 24.67 20.53
CA ALA A 368 39.16 24.37 21.13
C ALA A 368 40.32 24.69 20.16
N ASP A 369 40.14 24.41 18.87
CA ASP A 369 41.13 24.74 17.81
C ASP A 369 41.27 26.25 17.52
N LYS A 370 40.36 27.10 18.02
CA LYS A 370 40.44 28.56 17.88
C LYS A 370 41.11 29.28 19.06
N LYS A 371 41.49 28.57 20.13
CA LYS A 371 42.27 29.15 21.23
C LYS A 371 43.76 29.02 20.94
N GLU A 372 44.30 30.02 20.27
CA GLU A 372 45.74 30.25 20.11
C GLU A 372 46.42 30.36 21.49
N ILE A 373 47.22 29.35 21.84
CA ILE A 373 48.06 29.35 23.04
C ILE A 373 49.22 30.33 22.78
N THR A 374 49.07 31.58 23.20
CA THR A 374 50.18 32.54 23.25
C THR A 374 51.08 32.21 24.44
N ALA A 375 52.11 31.39 24.20
CA ALA A 375 53.17 31.13 25.16
C ALA A 375 54.04 32.39 25.34
N LYS A 376 53.86 33.09 26.46
CA LYS A 376 54.81 34.09 26.94
C LYS A 376 56.06 33.40 27.48
N GLY A 377 57.22 33.75 26.90
CA GLY A 377 58.49 33.80 27.62
C GLY A 377 59.55 32.79 27.19
N ILE A 378 60.47 33.22 26.33
CA ILE A 378 61.84 32.68 26.30
C ILE A 378 62.81 33.88 26.30
N ARG A 379 63.52 34.07 27.41
CA ARG A 379 64.70 34.95 27.52
C ARG A 379 65.87 34.24 26.84
N ARG A 380 66.54 34.92 25.89
CA ARG A 380 67.85 34.51 25.36
C ARG A 380 68.95 35.10 26.23
N GLU A 381 69.74 34.25 26.89
CA GLU A 381 71.08 34.63 27.35
C GLU A 381 72.08 34.53 26.19
N LYS A 382 72.95 35.54 26.07
CA LYS A 382 74.09 35.55 25.14
C LYS A 382 75.27 34.85 25.80
N SER A 383 75.81 33.82 25.18
CA SER A 383 77.17 33.34 25.45
C SER A 383 78.18 34.11 24.59
N LYS A 384 79.31 34.45 25.21
CA LYS A 384 80.46 35.17 24.64
C LYS A 384 81.13 34.43 23.49
#